data_AF-A0A813EXP2-F1
#
_entry.id   AF-A0A813EXP2-F1
#
_cell.length_a   1.000
_cell.length_b   1.000
_cell.length_c   1.000
_cell.angle_alpha   90.00
_cell.angle_beta   90.00
_cell.angle_gamma   90.00
#
_symmetry.space_group_name_H-M   'P 1'
#
loop_
_entity.id
_entity.type
_entity.pdbx_description
1 polymer ?
#
loop_
_entity_poly.entity_id
_entity_poly.type
_entity_poly.pdbx_seq_one_letter_code
_entity_poly.pdbx_strand_id
1 'polypeptide(L)'
;MAVEDTLSLAYCDDGPLAYCVSQGVCYLKPDEDPSSTKILKALRPVGSMIYTTGRTWRGPQGGLWAEVDVARNPGEMGWALVEGPGFNLRGPALIDPGSDGASQLIGIRWLKDPPLFSCLMPKTATIGNLVDALCARTGLNPKELRKVVPAHFK
;
A
#
# COMPACT_ATOMS: atom_id res chain seq x y z
N MET A 1 12.68 26.71 32.73
CA MET A 1 11.43 26.72 31.94
C MET A 1 11.64 25.75 30.81
N ALA A 2 11.14 24.52 30.99
CA ALA A 2 11.17 23.51 29.94
C ALA A 2 10.07 23.85 28.92
N VAL A 3 10.45 23.84 27.65
CA VAL A 3 9.56 23.96 26.50
C VAL A 3 8.72 22.68 26.44
N GLU A 4 7.49 22.75 26.94
CA GLU A 4 6.44 21.79 26.60
C GLU A 4 6.01 22.06 25.16
N ASP A 5 6.88 21.69 24.23
CA ASP A 5 6.52 21.56 22.82
C ASP A 5 5.79 20.22 22.69
N THR A 6 4.57 20.20 23.22
CA THR A 6 3.62 19.09 23.05
C THR A 6 3.33 19.02 21.56
N LEU A 7 4.15 18.26 20.83
CA LEU A 7 3.88 17.83 19.47
C LEU A 7 2.44 17.32 19.45
N SER A 8 1.51 18.16 18.98
CA SER A 8 0.13 17.79 18.87
C SER A 8 0.12 16.63 17.88
N LEU A 9 -0.03 15.41 18.39
CA LEU A 9 -0.23 14.23 17.59
C LEU A 9 -1.50 14.51 16.79
N ALA A 10 -1.32 14.86 15.52
CA ALA A 10 -2.41 15.31 14.68
C ALA A 10 -3.20 14.08 14.27
N TYR A 11 -4.29 13.84 14.99
CA TYR A 11 -5.39 13.04 14.49
C TYR A 11 -6.09 13.83 13.38
N CYS A 12 -6.54 13.14 12.35
CA CYS A 12 -7.42 13.70 11.34
C CYS A 12 -8.53 12.67 11.07
N ASP A 13 -9.78 13.10 11.16
CA ASP A 13 -10.96 12.25 11.00
C ASP A 13 -11.51 12.24 9.55
N ASP A 14 -10.88 12.97 8.64
CA ASP A 14 -11.31 13.12 7.24
C ASP A 14 -10.51 12.23 6.27
N GLY A 15 -9.96 11.12 6.76
CA GLY A 15 -9.26 10.15 5.94
C GLY A 15 -10.20 9.26 5.11
N PRO A 16 -9.66 8.57 4.08
CA PRO A 16 -10.37 7.53 3.36
C PRO A 16 -10.96 6.45 4.27
N LEU A 17 -12.15 5.96 3.91
CA LEU A 17 -12.83 4.84 4.59
C LEU A 17 -12.36 3.46 4.11
N ALA A 18 -11.51 3.44 3.09
CA ALA A 18 -10.89 2.23 2.60
C ALA A 18 -9.58 2.57 1.88
N TYR A 19 -8.60 1.69 2.00
CA TYR A 19 -7.37 1.77 1.24
C TYR A 19 -7.07 0.44 0.54
N CYS A 20 -6.29 0.53 -0.53
CA CYS A 20 -5.86 -0.61 -1.34
C CYS A 20 -4.38 -0.94 -1.08
N VAL A 21 -4.07 -2.22 -0.81
CA VAL A 21 -2.70 -2.69 -0.58
C VAL A 21 -1.88 -2.62 -1.86
N SER A 22 -0.74 -1.92 -1.84
CA SER A 22 0.05 -1.64 -3.05
C SER A 22 1.23 -2.58 -3.28
N GLN A 23 1.84 -3.09 -2.21
CA GLN A 23 3.16 -3.74 -2.26
C GLN A 23 3.19 -5.18 -1.74
N GLY A 24 2.03 -5.79 -1.48
CA GLY A 24 1.94 -7.20 -1.09
C GLY A 24 2.16 -7.45 0.41
N VAL A 25 2.35 -6.38 1.17
CA VAL A 25 2.59 -6.39 2.61
C VAL A 25 1.82 -5.24 3.25
N CYS A 26 1.35 -5.45 4.48
CA CYS A 26 0.78 -4.41 5.33
C CYS A 26 1.54 -4.39 6.66
N TYR A 27 1.65 -3.20 7.26
CA TYR A 27 2.19 -3.02 8.59
C TYR A 27 1.08 -2.57 9.52
N LEU A 28 0.88 -3.28 10.62
CA LEU A 28 -0.23 -3.09 11.55
C LEU A 28 0.30 -2.82 12.95
N LYS A 29 -0.26 -1.84 13.65
CA LYS A 29 -0.17 -1.70 15.11
C LYS A 29 -1.44 -2.31 15.69
N PRO A 30 -1.38 -3.45 16.40
CA PRO A 30 -2.57 -4.15 16.86
C PRO A 30 -3.26 -3.48 18.06
N ASP A 31 -2.67 -2.44 18.63
CA ASP A 31 -3.21 -1.73 19.78
C ASP A 31 -4.13 -0.59 19.33
N GLU A 32 -5.14 -0.26 20.15
CA GLU A 32 -6.01 0.91 19.93
C GLU A 32 -5.22 2.22 20.02
N ASP A 33 -4.20 2.26 20.88
CA ASP A 33 -3.29 3.39 20.99
C ASP A 33 -2.29 3.39 19.80
N PRO A 34 -2.36 4.39 18.89
CA PRO A 34 -1.43 4.48 17.76
C PRO A 34 0.02 4.70 18.19
N SER A 35 0.26 5.18 19.41
CA SER A 35 1.60 5.41 19.96
C SER A 35 2.36 4.12 20.27
N SER A 36 1.66 2.98 20.33
CA SER A 36 2.27 1.66 20.57
C SER A 36 3.45 1.40 19.64
N THR A 37 4.56 0.94 20.19
CA THR A 37 5.78 0.62 19.43
C THR A 37 5.69 -0.73 18.72
N LYS A 38 4.69 -1.54 19.04
CA LYS A 38 4.50 -2.86 18.45
C LYS A 38 3.96 -2.73 17.02
N ILE A 39 4.76 -3.19 16.06
CA ILE A 39 4.38 -3.22 14.64
C ILE A 39 4.50 -4.66 14.13
N LEU A 40 3.42 -5.17 13.56
CA LEU A 40 3.34 -6.46 12.90
C LEU A 40 3.44 -6.26 11.39
N LYS A 41 4.20 -7.14 10.72
CA LYS A 41 4.24 -7.22 9.27
C LYS A 41 3.38 -8.39 8.82
N ALA A 42 2.35 -8.12 8.03
CA ALA A 42 1.46 -9.13 7.48
C ALA A 42 1.62 -9.20 5.95
N LEU A 43 1.62 -10.42 5.39
CA LEU A 43 1.49 -10.60 3.95
C LEU A 43 0.03 -10.37 3.55
N ARG A 44 -0.20 -9.54 2.54
CA ARG A 44 -1.56 -9.19 2.06
C ARG A 44 -1.53 -9.08 0.54
N PRO A 45 -2.48 -9.67 -0.21
CA PRO A 45 -2.48 -9.56 -1.67
C PRO A 45 -2.52 -8.10 -2.13
N VAL A 46 -1.72 -7.77 -3.15
CA VAL A 46 -1.82 -6.46 -3.83
C VAL A 46 -3.22 -6.31 -4.40
N GLY A 47 -3.83 -5.13 -4.24
CA GLY A 47 -5.20 -4.88 -4.68
C GLY A 47 -6.25 -5.18 -3.59
N SER A 48 -5.90 -5.92 -2.53
CA SER A 48 -6.84 -6.18 -1.44
C SER A 48 -7.16 -4.90 -0.66
N MET A 49 -8.38 -4.82 -0.15
CA MET A 49 -8.85 -3.66 0.61
C MET A 49 -8.56 -3.82 2.10
N ILE A 50 -8.22 -2.71 2.75
CA ILE A 50 -8.27 -2.51 4.19
C ILE A 50 -9.31 -1.43 4.44
N TYR A 51 -10.39 -1.78 5.12
CA TYR A 51 -11.41 -0.80 5.51
C TYR A 51 -10.98 -0.06 6.76
N THR A 52 -11.23 1.23 6.81
CA THR A 52 -10.75 2.15 7.84
C THR A 52 -11.89 3.01 8.36
N THR A 53 -11.75 3.56 9.55
CA THR A 53 -12.77 4.41 10.17
C THR A 53 -12.79 5.83 9.61
N GLY A 54 -11.79 6.18 8.79
CA GLY A 54 -11.50 7.55 8.35
C GLY A 54 -10.50 8.27 9.29
N ARG A 55 -10.27 7.75 10.50
CA ARG A 55 -9.25 8.32 11.38
C ARG A 55 -7.85 8.01 10.89
N THR A 56 -7.01 9.03 10.91
CA THR A 56 -5.60 8.92 10.61
C THR A 56 -4.75 9.54 11.71
N TRP A 57 -3.53 9.05 11.83
CA TRP A 57 -2.56 9.51 12.82
C TRP A 57 -1.17 9.57 12.18
N ARG A 58 -0.48 10.70 12.34
CA ARG A 58 0.92 10.82 11.92
C ARG A 58 1.84 10.59 13.12
N GLY A 59 2.60 9.50 13.05
CA GLY A 59 3.52 9.13 14.12
C GLY A 59 4.76 10.01 14.19
N PRO A 60 5.55 9.89 15.28
CA PRO A 60 6.71 10.74 15.54
C PRO A 60 7.83 10.62 14.49
N GLN A 61 7.90 9.49 13.78
CA GLN A 61 8.83 9.28 12.67
C GLN A 61 8.25 9.69 11.31
N GLY A 62 7.11 10.39 11.29
CA GLY A 62 6.47 10.89 10.08
C GLY A 62 5.60 9.89 9.33
N GLY A 63 5.48 8.64 9.79
CA GLY A 63 4.60 7.64 9.18
C GLY A 63 3.12 8.00 9.37
N LEU A 64 2.33 7.92 8.30
CA LEU A 64 0.89 8.08 8.32
C LEU A 64 0.21 6.72 8.52
N TRP A 65 -0.68 6.65 9.49
CA TRP A 65 -1.43 5.46 9.86
C TRP A 65 -2.92 5.73 9.76
N ALA A 66 -3.71 4.72 9.38
CA ALA A 66 -5.16 4.78 9.35
C ALA A 66 -5.74 3.74 10.32
N GLU A 67 -6.73 4.13 11.11
CA GLU A 67 -7.41 3.26 12.06
C GLU A 67 -8.27 2.23 11.29
N VAL A 68 -8.10 0.96 11.63
CA VAL A 68 -8.77 -0.17 10.98
C VAL A 68 -10.20 -0.27 11.48
N ASP A 69 -11.15 -0.40 10.55
CA ASP A 69 -12.54 -0.72 10.87
C ASP A 69 -12.66 -2.22 11.18
N VAL A 70 -12.70 -2.57 12.46
CA VAL A 70 -12.78 -3.96 12.94
C VAL A 70 -14.05 -4.67 12.46
N ALA A 71 -15.16 -3.95 12.29
CA ALA A 71 -16.41 -4.54 11.84
C ALA A 71 -16.32 -5.06 10.40
N ARG A 72 -15.46 -4.45 9.59
CA ARG A 72 -15.24 -4.80 8.17
C ARG A 72 -13.96 -5.58 7.92
N ASN A 73 -13.07 -5.69 8.90
CA ASN A 73 -11.83 -6.48 8.84
C ASN A 73 -11.76 -7.44 10.05
N PRO A 74 -12.58 -8.51 10.10
CA PRO A 74 -12.59 -9.42 11.23
C PRO A 74 -11.20 -10.04 11.44
N GLY A 75 -10.69 -9.96 12.68
CA GLY A 75 -9.36 -10.44 13.05
C GLY A 75 -8.23 -9.43 12.88
N GLU A 76 -8.51 -8.23 12.37
CA GLU A 76 -7.58 -7.11 12.33
C GLU A 76 -8.10 -5.95 13.19
N MET A 77 -7.21 -5.26 13.88
CA MET A 77 -7.55 -4.10 14.72
C MET A 77 -6.38 -3.13 14.84
N GLY A 78 -6.65 -1.96 15.42
CA GLY A 78 -5.67 -0.90 15.63
C GLY A 78 -5.42 -0.10 14.37
N TRP A 79 -4.16 0.02 13.94
CA TRP A 79 -3.75 0.98 12.92
C TRP A 79 -2.93 0.35 11.80
N ALA A 80 -3.27 0.66 10.55
CA ALA A 80 -2.55 0.23 9.36
C ALA A 80 -1.69 1.36 8.79
N LEU A 81 -0.42 1.06 8.47
CA LEU A 81 0.48 2.03 7.87
C LEU A 81 0.01 2.36 6.44
N VAL A 82 -0.27 3.63 6.17
CA VAL A 82 -0.55 4.13 4.82
C VAL A 82 0.76 4.40 4.08
N GLU A 83 1.64 5.20 4.68
CA GLU A 83 2.96 5.55 4.13
C GLU A 83 3.92 5.96 5.25
N GLY A 84 5.22 5.85 5.02
CA GLY A 84 6.20 6.33 5.99
C GLY A 84 7.61 5.79 5.77
N PRO A 85 8.63 6.45 6.37
CA PRO A 85 10.01 5.99 6.31
C PRO A 85 10.22 4.72 7.16
N GLY A 86 11.33 4.00 6.93
CA GLY A 86 11.78 2.90 7.79
C GLY A 86 11.22 1.50 7.47
N PHE A 87 10.33 1.35 6.48
CA PHE A 87 9.68 0.07 6.14
C PHE A 87 10.22 -0.61 4.88
N ASN A 88 11.28 -0.05 4.28
CA ASN A 88 11.86 -0.49 3.01
C ASN A 88 10.81 -0.63 1.88
N LEU A 89 9.91 0.35 1.79
CA LEU A 89 8.86 0.43 0.80
C LEU A 89 9.31 1.35 -0.36
N ARG A 90 8.90 1.04 -1.59
CA ARG A 90 9.17 1.86 -2.78
C ARG A 90 8.10 2.94 -3.03
N GLY A 91 7.23 3.18 -2.04
CA GLY A 91 6.08 4.06 -2.11
C GLY A 91 5.12 3.80 -0.94
N PRO A 92 3.89 4.34 -0.99
CA PRO A 92 2.87 4.09 0.04
C PRO A 92 2.61 2.59 0.19
N ALA A 93 2.41 2.10 1.41
CA ALA A 93 1.95 0.74 1.66
C ALA A 93 0.49 0.56 1.23
N LEU A 94 -0.32 1.59 1.45
CA LEU A 94 -1.74 1.63 1.12
C LEU A 94 -2.06 2.87 0.27
N ILE A 95 -2.97 2.73 -0.68
CA ILE A 95 -3.38 3.79 -1.61
C ILE A 95 -4.87 4.06 -1.45
N ASP A 96 -5.26 5.33 -1.39
CA ASP A 96 -6.66 5.72 -1.45
C ASP A 96 -7.22 5.47 -2.86
N PRO A 97 -8.21 4.56 -3.02
CA PRO A 97 -8.83 4.29 -4.31
C PRO A 97 -9.61 5.48 -4.89
N GLY A 98 -10.03 6.44 -4.05
CA GLY A 98 -10.79 7.62 -4.45
C GLY A 98 -9.93 8.79 -4.92
N SER A 99 -8.62 8.75 -4.71
CA SER A 99 -7.72 9.81 -5.17
C SER A 99 -7.66 9.92 -6.70
N ASP A 100 -7.62 11.15 -7.23
CA ASP A 100 -7.63 11.47 -8.68
C ASP A 100 -6.50 10.79 -9.48
N GLY A 101 -5.46 10.30 -8.80
CA GLY A 101 -4.42 9.44 -9.36
C GLY A 101 -4.85 7.98 -9.55
N ALA A 102 -6.09 7.74 -9.97
CA ALA A 102 -6.74 6.43 -10.02
C ALA A 102 -5.78 5.33 -10.48
N SER A 103 -5.42 4.45 -9.56
CA SER A 103 -4.59 3.28 -9.83
C SER A 103 -5.45 2.15 -10.38
N GLN A 104 -4.88 1.37 -11.28
CA GLN A 104 -5.46 0.13 -11.80
C GLN A 104 -4.65 -1.06 -11.29
N LEU A 105 -5.35 -2.13 -10.93
CA LEU A 105 -4.73 -3.41 -10.59
C LEU A 105 -4.41 -4.17 -11.87
N ILE A 106 -3.12 -4.40 -12.10
CA ILE A 106 -2.62 -5.20 -13.22
C ILE A 106 -2.17 -6.55 -12.68
N GLY A 107 -2.81 -7.62 -13.16
CA GLY A 107 -2.44 -9.00 -12.88
C GLY A 107 -1.90 -9.70 -14.12
N ILE A 108 -0.70 -10.26 -14.04
CA ILE A 108 -0.15 -11.15 -15.07
C ILE A 108 -0.28 -12.59 -14.55
N ARG A 109 -1.01 -13.41 -15.29
CA ARG A 109 -1.28 -14.80 -14.94
C ARG A 109 -0.85 -15.72 -16.07
N TRP A 110 -0.19 -16.82 -15.71
CA TRP A 110 -0.23 -18.03 -16.54
C TRP A 110 -1.54 -18.76 -16.22
N LEU A 111 -1.93 -19.79 -16.96
CA LEU A 111 -3.20 -20.54 -16.80
C LEU A 111 -3.42 -21.22 -15.41
N LYS A 112 -2.70 -20.81 -14.36
CA LYS A 112 -2.81 -21.26 -12.96
C LYS A 112 -3.05 -20.07 -12.03
N ASP A 113 -3.75 -20.33 -10.93
CA ASP A 113 -3.96 -19.41 -9.81
C ASP A 113 -3.04 -19.82 -8.63
N PRO A 114 -2.39 -18.90 -7.89
CA PRO A 114 -2.42 -17.44 -7.95
C PRO A 114 -1.75 -16.81 -9.19
N PRO A 115 -2.04 -15.53 -9.53
CA PRO A 115 -1.35 -14.83 -10.60
C PRO A 115 0.16 -14.79 -10.38
N LEU A 116 0.94 -14.90 -11.45
CA LEU A 116 2.40 -14.84 -11.41
C LEU A 116 2.91 -13.49 -10.89
N PHE A 117 2.16 -12.42 -11.18
CA PHE A 117 2.52 -11.08 -10.79
C PHE A 117 1.27 -10.22 -10.64
N SER A 118 1.27 -9.34 -9.65
CA SER A 118 0.21 -8.34 -9.46
C SER A 118 0.82 -7.03 -8.94
N CYS A 119 0.40 -5.91 -9.52
CA CYS A 119 0.83 -4.57 -9.11
C CYS A 119 -0.31 -3.56 -9.29
N LEU A 120 -0.29 -2.50 -8.47
CA LEU A 120 -1.07 -1.29 -8.75
C LEU A 120 -0.20 -0.36 -9.59
N MET A 121 -0.78 0.19 -10.66
CA MET A 121 -0.13 1.20 -11.49
C MET A 121 -1.10 2.35 -11.77
N PRO A 122 -0.63 3.59 -11.94
CA PRO A 122 -1.47 4.67 -12.44
C PRO A 122 -2.14 4.28 -13.77
N LYS A 123 -3.36 4.78 -14.03
CA LYS A 123 -4.01 4.60 -15.35
C LYS A 123 -3.21 5.17 -16.52
N THR A 124 -2.31 6.13 -16.26
CA THR A 124 -1.39 6.71 -17.24
C THR A 124 -0.13 5.87 -17.46
N ALA A 125 0.06 4.77 -16.72
CA ALA A 125 1.22 3.91 -16.86
C ALA A 125 1.23 3.22 -18.23
N THR A 126 2.40 3.21 -18.86
CA THR A 126 2.65 2.54 -20.13
C THR A 126 3.00 1.07 -19.94
N ILE A 127 2.98 0.30 -21.02
CA ILE A 127 3.44 -1.09 -21.00
C ILE A 127 4.94 -1.18 -20.72
N GLY A 128 5.72 -0.17 -21.10
CA GLY A 128 7.12 -0.04 -20.68
C GLY A 128 7.25 -0.03 -19.16
N ASN A 129 6.42 0.75 -18.47
CA ASN A 129 6.43 0.79 -17.01
C ASN A 129 6.07 -0.57 -16.39
N LEU A 130 5.08 -1.28 -16.97
CA LEU A 130 4.69 -2.62 -16.51
C LEU A 130 5.82 -3.63 -16.67
N VAL A 131 6.48 -3.64 -17.83
CA VAL A 131 7.64 -4.51 -18.12
C VAL A 131 8.76 -4.25 -17.11
N ASP A 132 9.09 -2.99 -16.86
CA ASP A 132 10.15 -2.63 -15.92
C ASP A 132 9.80 -3.06 -14.49
N ALA A 133 8.54 -2.87 -14.06
CA ALA A 133 8.05 -3.32 -12.76
C ALA A 133 8.08 -4.85 -12.60
N LEU A 134 7.67 -5.59 -13.65
CA LEU A 134 7.71 -7.05 -13.68
C LEU A 134 9.16 -7.56 -13.59
N CYS A 135 10.06 -7.05 -14.42
CA CYS A 135 11.48 -7.43 -14.44
C CYS A 135 12.16 -7.13 -13.11
N ALA A 136 11.90 -5.97 -12.49
CA ALA A 136 12.48 -5.59 -11.21
C ALA A 136 12.09 -6.54 -10.05
N ARG A 137 10.93 -7.21 -10.14
CA ARG A 137 10.44 -8.13 -9.11
C ARG A 137 10.75 -9.60 -9.40
N THR A 138 10.85 -9.98 -10.66
CA THR A 138 11.03 -11.38 -11.08
C THR A 138 12.46 -11.72 -11.50
N GLY A 139 13.30 -10.71 -11.73
CA GLY A 139 14.65 -10.90 -12.29
C GLY A 139 14.66 -11.26 -13.78
N LEU A 140 13.52 -11.21 -14.46
CA LEU A 140 13.42 -11.49 -15.90
C LEU A 140 14.16 -10.44 -16.72
N ASN A 141 14.74 -10.85 -17.86
CA ASN A 141 15.43 -9.94 -18.76
C ASN A 141 14.44 -9.07 -19.55
N PRO A 142 14.51 -7.72 -19.45
CA PRO A 142 13.59 -6.82 -20.15
C PRO A 142 13.63 -6.97 -21.68
N LYS A 143 14.79 -7.29 -22.26
CA LYS A 143 14.94 -7.45 -23.71
C LYS A 143 14.15 -8.64 -24.24
N GLU A 144 14.13 -9.74 -23.50
CA GLU A 144 13.35 -10.93 -23.88
C GLU A 144 11.86 -10.68 -23.73
N LEU A 145 11.45 -10.03 -22.64
CA LEU A 145 10.03 -9.73 -22.41
C LEU A 145 9.46 -8.77 -23.48
N ARG A 146 10.22 -7.76 -23.92
CA ARG A 146 9.78 -6.82 -24.97
C ARG A 146 9.62 -7.46 -26.37
N LYS A 147 10.20 -8.64 -26.62
CA LYS A 147 10.00 -9.40 -27.86
C LYS A 147 8.61 -10.04 -27.93
N VAL A 148 8.06 -10.43 -26.79
CA VAL A 148 6.76 -11.11 -26.70
C VAL A 148 5.57 -10.15 -26.53
N VAL A 149 5.82 -8.89 -26.17
CA VAL A 149 4.80 -7.84 -26.16
C VAL A 149 4.41 -7.49 -27.61
N PRO A 150 3.14 -7.66 -28.02
CA PRO A 150 2.72 -7.39 -29.40
C PRO A 150 2.97 -5.93 -29.80
N ALA A 151 3.23 -5.68 -31.09
CA ALA A 151 3.60 -4.35 -31.57
C ALA A 151 2.50 -3.29 -31.36
N HIS A 152 1.23 -3.69 -31.34
CA HIS A 152 0.07 -2.81 -31.13
C HIS A 152 -0.03 -2.26 -29.70
N PHE A 153 0.78 -2.81 -28.79
CA PHE A 153 0.88 -2.45 -27.39
C PHE A 153 2.18 -1.67 -27.07
N LYS A 154 2.98 -1.34 -28.09
CA LYS A 154 4.25 -0.60 -27.93
C LYS A 154 4.05 0.89 -28.08
#